data_AF-A0A182JIR2-F1
#
_entry.id   AF-A0A182JIR2-F1
#
_cell.length_a   1.000
_cell.length_b   1.000
_cell.length_c   1.000
_cell.angle_alpha   90.00
_cell.angle_beta   90.00
_cell.angle_gamma   90.00
#
_symmetry.space_group_name_H-M   'P 1'
#
loop_
_entity.id
_entity.type
_entity.pdbx_description
1 polymer ?
#
loop_
_entity_poly.entity_id
_entity_poly.type
_entity_poly.pdbx_seq_one_letter_code
_entity_poly.pdbx_strand_id
1 'polypeptide(L)'
;MIRGISEMVNLLSPKSLVILVQNETKIDRLDKLTVVIHRHSIPTCVYYDLEGYFDLIEENLKKSLEITSLIFCHPEDMLQEIIDRRLAHRLSLFIFYWGATQLPKRLNSVLLKEPFRVAVITNPRKNIYRIFYNQAKPNNRGEMLSSNWFDGNDMTFKRMPLLPSPTEVYKNFEGRIFSIPVIHKPPWHFVLYGNSSENVGEATNSSNADVGFEMDIERNVTVETDDAYVTVKGGRDHNLMQLIAERMNFSFQYMEPPEKIQGIALSAEDNASFSGALGMLQRREVDLYLGDVAVTWERMKAVEFSFFTLADSAAFVTHAPRKLNEALALVHPFQLTVWPPVIITILISAANIPFDGHLARFFSILLWLCATYVLGDVYSAQLTSQLARPARESPINTLGHLEHRMAEDGYQLLVERQSAFHAALVNSTGILQRLYRLTRQRSVNDSFLVGSVEEGIRVLQGDPKFAVFGGRETLYFNTKRYGAKRYQLSEKLYTRYSAVAVQIGCPFLDSLNDV
;
A
#
# COMPACT_ATOMS: atom_id res chain seq x y z
N MET A 1 -28.21 -33.03 -25.59
CA MET A 1 -28.27 -32.24 -24.35
C MET A 1 -27.37 -32.78 -23.24
N ILE A 2 -27.75 -33.84 -22.53
CA ILE A 2 -26.99 -34.32 -21.35
C ILE A 2 -25.52 -34.60 -21.67
N ARG A 3 -25.26 -35.39 -22.72
CA ARG A 3 -23.89 -35.70 -23.15
C ARG A 3 -23.09 -34.44 -23.48
N GLY A 4 -23.67 -33.53 -24.28
CA GLY A 4 -23.01 -32.27 -24.64
C GLY A 4 -22.71 -31.36 -23.44
N ILE A 5 -23.64 -31.20 -22.51
CA ILE A 5 -23.42 -30.38 -21.30
C ILE A 5 -22.39 -31.05 -20.38
N SER A 6 -22.44 -32.36 -20.20
CA SER A 6 -21.46 -33.08 -19.38
C SER A 6 -20.04 -32.97 -19.93
N GLU A 7 -19.87 -33.15 -21.25
CA GLU A 7 -18.57 -32.99 -21.89
C GLU A 7 -18.08 -31.54 -21.82
N MET A 8 -18.98 -30.56 -21.95
CA MET A 8 -18.64 -29.15 -21.76
C MET A 8 -18.12 -28.88 -20.33
N VAL A 9 -18.81 -29.40 -19.32
CA VAL A 9 -18.37 -29.31 -17.91
C VAL A 9 -17.02 -29.98 -17.71
N ASN A 10 -16.81 -31.16 -18.31
CA ASN A 10 -15.53 -31.85 -18.30
C ASN A 10 -14.40 -31.01 -18.95
N LEU A 11 -14.70 -30.32 -20.06
CA LEU A 11 -13.74 -29.42 -20.73
C LEU A 11 -13.45 -28.13 -19.97
N LEU A 12 -14.40 -27.63 -19.18
CA LEU A 12 -14.15 -26.53 -18.25
C LEU A 12 -13.27 -26.96 -17.07
N SER A 13 -13.28 -28.26 -16.74
CA SER A 13 -12.56 -28.83 -15.59
C SER A 13 -12.71 -28.00 -14.31
N PRO A 14 -13.94 -27.66 -13.87
CA PRO A 14 -14.14 -26.84 -12.69
C PRO A 14 -13.71 -27.58 -11.43
N LYS A 15 -13.11 -26.86 -10.47
CA LYS A 15 -12.75 -27.43 -9.15
C LYS A 15 -13.97 -27.86 -8.36
N SER A 16 -15.06 -27.11 -8.47
CA SER A 16 -16.36 -27.42 -7.87
C SER A 16 -17.47 -26.93 -8.79
N LEU A 17 -18.55 -27.71 -8.88
CA LEU A 17 -19.72 -27.41 -9.69
C LEU A 17 -20.98 -27.35 -8.84
N VAL A 18 -21.72 -26.26 -8.96
CA VAL A 18 -23.04 -26.12 -8.35
C VAL A 18 -24.08 -26.09 -9.47
N ILE A 19 -25.13 -26.90 -9.35
CA ILE A 19 -26.23 -26.92 -10.30
C ILE A 19 -27.45 -26.31 -9.62
N LEU A 20 -27.94 -25.20 -10.18
CA LEU A 20 -29.14 -24.54 -9.70
C LEU A 20 -30.30 -24.80 -10.67
N VAL A 21 -31.42 -25.28 -10.13
CA VAL A 21 -32.63 -25.58 -10.90
C VAL A 21 -33.78 -24.73 -10.36
N GLN A 22 -34.27 -23.80 -11.18
CA GLN A 22 -35.37 -22.91 -10.81
C GLN A 22 -36.51 -23.03 -11.83
N ASN A 23 -37.75 -23.20 -11.35
CA ASN A 23 -38.97 -23.32 -12.14
C ASN A 23 -38.88 -24.33 -13.30
N GLU A 24 -39.04 -25.60 -12.96
CA GLU A 24 -39.04 -26.74 -13.86
C GLU A 24 -39.97 -26.58 -15.07
N THR A 25 -39.44 -26.68 -16.29
CA THR A 25 -40.24 -27.13 -17.44
C THR A 25 -39.49 -28.04 -18.41
N LYS A 26 -38.17 -28.27 -18.27
CA LYS A 26 -37.36 -28.91 -19.33
C LYS A 26 -36.39 -30.03 -18.90
N ILE A 27 -36.37 -30.43 -17.63
CA ILE A 27 -35.32 -31.35 -17.14
C ILE A 27 -35.88 -32.56 -16.39
N ASP A 28 -36.66 -33.42 -17.07
CA ASP A 28 -36.98 -34.80 -16.63
C ASP A 28 -35.73 -35.72 -16.52
N ARG A 29 -34.52 -35.16 -16.62
CA ARG A 29 -33.26 -35.91 -16.75
C ARG A 29 -32.10 -35.32 -15.95
N LEU A 30 -32.37 -34.54 -14.90
CA LEU A 30 -31.32 -33.93 -14.08
C LEU A 30 -30.49 -35.02 -13.39
N ASP A 31 -31.14 -36.06 -12.86
CA ASP A 31 -30.47 -37.22 -12.26
C ASP A 31 -29.47 -37.88 -13.21
N LYS A 32 -29.88 -38.01 -14.49
CA LYS A 32 -29.00 -38.55 -15.54
C LYS A 32 -27.82 -37.62 -15.81
N LEU A 33 -28.01 -36.30 -15.75
CA LEU A 33 -26.91 -35.35 -15.89
C LEU A 33 -25.94 -35.43 -14.72
N THR A 34 -26.43 -35.43 -13.49
CA THR A 34 -25.59 -35.54 -12.28
C THR A 34 -24.79 -36.84 -12.26
N VAL A 35 -25.40 -37.97 -12.62
CA VAL A 35 -24.70 -39.26 -12.74
C VAL A 35 -23.59 -39.22 -13.78
N VAL A 36 -23.80 -38.56 -14.93
CA VAL A 36 -22.77 -38.47 -15.97
C VAL A 36 -21.66 -37.51 -15.54
N ILE A 37 -21.98 -36.39 -14.90
CA ILE A 37 -20.95 -35.45 -14.39
C ILE A 37 -20.11 -36.11 -13.30
N HIS A 38 -20.71 -36.90 -12.41
CA HIS A 38 -19.99 -37.62 -11.35
C HIS A 38 -18.96 -38.61 -11.91
N ARG A 39 -19.14 -39.13 -13.14
CA ARG A 39 -18.13 -39.97 -13.81
C ARG A 39 -16.83 -39.22 -14.13
N HIS A 40 -16.87 -37.89 -14.16
CA HIS A 40 -15.70 -37.04 -14.38
C HIS A 40 -14.99 -36.64 -13.07
N SER A 41 -15.39 -37.19 -11.91
CA SER A 41 -14.78 -36.92 -10.60
C SER A 41 -14.81 -35.45 -10.17
N ILE A 42 -15.78 -34.68 -10.67
CA ILE A 42 -16.00 -33.28 -10.30
C ILE A 42 -16.92 -33.24 -9.07
N PRO A 43 -16.57 -32.53 -7.97
CA PRO A 43 -17.48 -32.31 -6.86
C PRO A 43 -18.72 -31.53 -7.31
N THR A 44 -19.91 -32.14 -7.20
CA THR A 44 -21.18 -31.54 -7.64
C THR A 44 -22.18 -31.40 -6.50
N CYS A 45 -22.78 -30.22 -6.36
CA CYS A 45 -23.92 -29.99 -5.47
C CYS A 45 -25.12 -29.47 -6.27
N VAL A 46 -26.33 -29.91 -5.91
CA VAL A 46 -27.58 -29.49 -6.58
C VAL A 46 -28.42 -28.70 -5.61
N TYR A 47 -28.87 -27.52 -6.03
CA TYR A 47 -29.74 -26.64 -5.26
C TYR A 47 -31.04 -26.38 -6.02
N TYR A 48 -32.13 -26.39 -5.27
CA TYR A 48 -33.47 -26.03 -5.73
C TYR A 48 -33.97 -24.73 -5.08
N ASP A 49 -33.40 -24.37 -3.92
CA ASP A 49 -33.65 -23.13 -3.22
C ASP A 49 -32.61 -22.07 -3.61
N LEU A 50 -33.08 -20.84 -3.85
CA LEU A 50 -32.24 -19.71 -4.23
C LEU A 50 -31.42 -19.17 -3.06
N GLU A 51 -32.04 -19.05 -1.88
CA GLU A 51 -31.37 -18.47 -0.71
C GLU A 51 -30.20 -19.36 -0.28
N GLY A 52 -30.43 -20.67 -0.13
CA GLY A 52 -29.36 -21.61 0.19
C GLY A 52 -28.24 -21.66 -0.85
N TYR A 53 -28.54 -21.36 -2.13
CA TYR A 53 -27.52 -21.25 -3.17
C TYR A 53 -26.66 -19.98 -3.02
N PHE A 54 -27.28 -18.84 -2.72
CA PHE A 54 -26.55 -17.60 -2.51
C PHE A 54 -25.67 -17.67 -1.24
N ASP A 55 -26.20 -18.23 -0.14
CA ASP A 55 -25.44 -18.46 1.09
C ASP A 55 -24.18 -19.31 0.85
N LEU A 56 -24.29 -20.35 0.01
CA LEU A 56 -23.15 -21.17 -0.37
C LEU A 56 -22.09 -20.36 -1.12
N ILE A 57 -22.49 -19.51 -2.06
CA ILE A 57 -21.53 -18.68 -2.81
C ILE A 57 -20.85 -17.69 -1.87
N GLU A 58 -21.59 -17.05 -0.99
CA GLU A 58 -21.04 -16.14 0.02
C GLU A 58 -20.00 -16.82 0.91
N GLU A 59 -20.30 -18.03 1.39
CA GLU A 59 -19.38 -18.80 2.22
C GLU A 59 -18.11 -19.20 1.45
N ASN A 60 -18.24 -19.61 0.19
CA ASN A 60 -17.10 -19.96 -0.65
C ASN A 60 -16.23 -18.75 -0.98
N LEU A 61 -16.84 -17.59 -1.24
CA LEU A 61 -16.11 -16.34 -1.44
C LEU A 61 -15.33 -15.93 -0.18
N LYS A 62 -15.93 -16.05 1.01
CA LYS A 62 -15.24 -15.83 2.30
C LYS A 62 -14.04 -16.77 2.47
N LYS A 63 -14.14 -18.00 1.98
CA LYS A 63 -13.06 -19.01 2.00
C LYS A 63 -12.10 -18.90 0.80
N SER A 64 -12.29 -17.94 -0.10
CA SER A 64 -11.52 -17.79 -1.35
C SER A 64 -11.51 -19.06 -2.23
N LEU A 65 -12.63 -19.78 -2.26
CA LEU A 65 -12.81 -20.99 -3.05
C LEU A 65 -13.44 -20.67 -4.42
N GLU A 66 -12.92 -21.30 -5.47
CA GLU A 66 -13.43 -21.17 -6.83
C GLU A 66 -14.68 -22.03 -7.03
N ILE A 67 -15.73 -21.41 -7.59
CA ILE A 67 -17.03 -22.05 -7.80
C ILE A 67 -17.51 -21.81 -9.23
N THR A 68 -17.99 -22.87 -9.88
CA THR A 68 -18.67 -22.78 -11.17
C THR A 68 -20.13 -23.17 -10.99
N SER A 69 -21.05 -22.28 -11.35
CA SER A 69 -22.48 -22.51 -11.24
C SER A 69 -23.08 -22.76 -12.61
N LEU A 70 -23.72 -23.92 -12.80
CA LEU A 70 -24.55 -24.22 -13.96
C LEU A 70 -26.02 -23.97 -13.60
N ILE A 71 -26.60 -22.95 -14.22
CA ILE A 71 -27.90 -22.42 -13.83
C ILE A 71 -28.92 -22.69 -14.93
N PHE A 72 -30.02 -23.31 -14.55
CA PHE A 72 -31.17 -23.58 -15.42
C PHE A 72 -32.31 -22.61 -15.11
N CYS A 73 -32.09 -21.32 -15.40
CA CYS A 73 -33.09 -20.27 -15.26
C CYS A 73 -32.95 -19.25 -16.39
N HIS A 74 -33.88 -18.29 -16.48
CA HIS A 74 -33.68 -17.09 -17.29
C HIS A 74 -32.58 -16.23 -16.65
N PRO A 75 -31.54 -15.81 -17.40
CA PRO A 75 -30.47 -14.98 -16.84
C PRO A 75 -31.01 -13.70 -16.17
N GLU A 76 -31.98 -13.04 -16.82
CA GLU A 76 -32.55 -11.77 -16.37
C GLU A 76 -33.10 -11.79 -14.95
N ASP A 77 -33.64 -12.95 -14.51
CA ASP A 77 -34.27 -13.08 -13.20
C ASP A 77 -33.26 -13.08 -12.05
N MET A 78 -32.00 -13.46 -12.33
CA MET A 78 -30.96 -13.62 -11.31
C MET A 78 -29.85 -12.57 -11.37
N LEU A 79 -29.63 -11.93 -12.52
CA LEU A 79 -28.50 -11.01 -12.70
C LEU A 79 -28.51 -9.85 -11.70
N GLN A 80 -29.69 -9.28 -11.45
CA GLN A 80 -29.83 -8.14 -10.53
C GLN A 80 -29.52 -8.55 -9.09
N GLU A 81 -30.06 -9.69 -8.64
CA GLU A 81 -29.87 -10.18 -7.28
C GLU A 81 -28.41 -10.55 -6.98
N ILE A 82 -27.70 -11.16 -7.95
CA ILE A 82 -26.26 -11.45 -7.83
C ILE A 82 -25.44 -10.17 -7.62
N ILE A 83 -25.83 -9.08 -8.28
CA ILE A 83 -25.15 -7.78 -8.17
C ILE A 83 -25.49 -7.09 -6.86
N ASP A 84 -26.75 -7.08 -6.48
CA ASP A 84 -27.23 -6.46 -5.24
C ASP A 84 -26.60 -7.14 -4.01
N ARG A 85 -26.44 -8.48 -4.04
CA ARG A 85 -25.72 -9.26 -3.02
C ARG A 85 -24.18 -9.21 -3.14
N ARG A 86 -23.63 -8.49 -4.13
CA ARG A 86 -22.17 -8.36 -4.39
C ARG A 86 -21.46 -9.70 -4.62
N LEU A 87 -22.11 -10.67 -5.24
CA LEU A 87 -21.56 -12.00 -5.52
C LEU A 87 -20.74 -12.07 -6.82
N ALA A 88 -20.72 -10.98 -7.59
CA ALA A 88 -19.87 -10.85 -8.77
C ALA A 88 -18.39 -10.85 -8.36
N HIS A 89 -17.65 -11.90 -8.73
CA HIS A 89 -16.27 -12.11 -8.32
C HIS A 89 -15.48 -12.93 -9.36
N ARG A 90 -14.14 -12.75 -9.47
CA ARG A 90 -13.31 -13.57 -10.37
C ARG A 90 -13.35 -15.07 -10.08
N LEU A 91 -13.61 -15.45 -8.83
CA LEU A 91 -13.66 -16.86 -8.38
C LEU A 91 -15.00 -17.54 -8.68
N SER A 92 -16.01 -16.78 -9.12
CA SER A 92 -17.36 -17.30 -9.36
C SER A 92 -17.69 -17.20 -10.85
N LEU A 93 -17.87 -18.34 -11.50
CA LEU A 93 -18.28 -18.44 -12.90
C LEU A 93 -19.75 -18.86 -12.99
N PHE A 94 -20.59 -17.99 -13.56
CA PHE A 94 -22.02 -18.25 -13.71
C PHE A 94 -22.34 -18.65 -15.16
N ILE A 95 -22.80 -19.88 -15.36
CA ILE A 95 -23.11 -20.45 -16.67
C ILE A 95 -24.62 -20.67 -16.78
N PHE A 96 -25.30 -19.82 -17.54
CA PHE A 96 -26.73 -19.95 -17.78
C PHE A 96 -27.01 -20.83 -19.00
N TYR A 97 -27.79 -21.89 -18.80
CA TYR A 97 -28.31 -22.68 -19.89
C TYR A 97 -29.61 -22.07 -20.44
N TRP A 98 -29.52 -21.33 -21.54
CA TRP A 98 -30.68 -20.68 -22.16
C TRP A 98 -31.48 -21.62 -23.06
N GLY A 99 -30.79 -22.47 -23.83
CA GLY A 99 -31.43 -23.49 -24.66
C GLY A 99 -32.27 -22.99 -25.84
N ALA A 100 -32.42 -21.67 -26.04
CA ALA A 100 -33.02 -21.08 -27.25
C ALA A 100 -31.96 -20.86 -28.34
N THR A 101 -32.39 -20.49 -29.55
CA THR A 101 -31.49 -20.34 -30.71
C THR A 101 -30.61 -19.10 -30.67
N GLN A 102 -31.15 -17.99 -30.15
CA GLN A 102 -30.47 -16.69 -30.04
C GLN A 102 -30.30 -16.28 -28.59
N LEU A 103 -29.38 -15.35 -28.33
CA LEU A 103 -29.20 -14.72 -27.02
C LEU A 103 -30.48 -14.02 -26.55
N PRO A 104 -30.72 -13.92 -25.23
CA PRO A 104 -31.78 -13.11 -24.67
C PRO A 104 -31.67 -11.65 -25.16
N LYS A 105 -32.77 -11.09 -25.67
CA LYS A 105 -32.78 -9.74 -26.27
C LYS A 105 -32.74 -8.60 -25.24
N ARG A 106 -33.13 -8.86 -23.98
CA ARG A 106 -33.21 -7.85 -22.92
C ARG A 106 -32.04 -7.91 -21.92
N LEU A 107 -30.96 -8.59 -22.28
CA LEU A 107 -29.78 -8.71 -21.43
C LEU A 107 -29.10 -7.34 -21.26
N ASN A 108 -29.09 -6.81 -20.04
CA ASN A 108 -28.48 -5.52 -19.74
C ASN A 108 -26.94 -5.66 -19.66
N SER A 109 -26.22 -5.08 -20.62
CA SER A 109 -24.76 -5.12 -20.66
C SER A 109 -24.09 -4.39 -19.49
N VAL A 110 -24.77 -3.41 -18.88
CA VAL A 110 -24.23 -2.67 -17.73
C VAL A 110 -24.03 -3.58 -16.52
N LEU A 111 -24.95 -4.53 -16.33
CA LEU A 111 -24.89 -5.52 -15.26
C LEU A 111 -23.74 -6.52 -15.47
N LEU A 112 -23.34 -6.75 -16.72
CA LEU A 112 -22.33 -7.75 -17.10
C LEU A 112 -20.89 -7.22 -17.11
N LYS A 113 -20.65 -6.05 -16.53
CA LYS A 113 -19.29 -5.50 -16.40
C LYS A 113 -18.46 -6.29 -15.40
N GLU A 114 -17.14 -6.14 -15.49
CA GLU A 114 -16.18 -6.70 -14.54
C GLU A 114 -16.54 -6.25 -13.10
N PRO A 115 -16.38 -7.11 -12.08
CA PRO A 115 -15.74 -8.44 -12.07
C PRO A 115 -16.66 -9.62 -12.43
N PHE A 116 -17.90 -9.39 -12.85
CA PHE A 116 -18.87 -10.46 -13.04
C PHE A 116 -18.48 -11.39 -14.20
N ARG A 117 -18.39 -12.71 -13.98
CA ARG A 117 -18.06 -13.71 -15.02
C ARG A 117 -19.30 -14.51 -15.41
N VAL A 118 -19.84 -14.23 -16.59
CA VAL A 118 -21.09 -14.83 -17.06
C VAL A 118 -20.92 -15.47 -18.43
N ALA A 119 -21.29 -16.74 -18.53
CA ALA A 119 -21.43 -17.46 -19.80
C ALA A 119 -22.90 -17.82 -20.06
N VAL A 120 -23.35 -17.69 -21.30
CA VAL A 120 -24.71 -18.08 -21.73
C VAL A 120 -24.61 -19.10 -22.84
N ILE A 121 -25.29 -20.23 -22.66
CA ILE A 121 -25.31 -21.34 -23.62
C ILE A 121 -26.62 -21.29 -24.42
N THR A 122 -26.50 -21.09 -25.72
CA THR A 122 -27.62 -21.17 -26.67
C THR A 122 -27.55 -22.47 -27.48
N ASN A 123 -28.67 -22.87 -28.06
CA ASN A 123 -28.84 -24.12 -28.80
C ASN A 123 -29.42 -23.80 -30.20
N PRO A 124 -28.61 -23.25 -31.13
CA PRO A 124 -29.07 -22.83 -32.45
C PRO A 124 -29.65 -23.97 -33.31
N ARG A 125 -29.17 -25.21 -33.13
CA ARG A 125 -29.66 -26.41 -33.82
C ARG A 125 -29.63 -27.60 -32.86
N LYS A 126 -30.40 -28.66 -33.13
CA LYS A 126 -30.42 -29.86 -32.28
C LYS A 126 -29.00 -30.41 -32.06
N ASN A 127 -28.60 -30.51 -30.79
CA ASN A 127 -27.27 -30.95 -30.34
C ASN A 127 -26.09 -30.04 -30.74
N ILE A 128 -26.31 -28.83 -31.25
CA ILE A 128 -25.24 -27.85 -31.48
C ILE A 128 -25.42 -26.70 -30.49
N TYR A 129 -24.37 -26.45 -29.72
CA TYR A 129 -24.37 -25.46 -28.65
C TYR A 129 -23.41 -24.34 -28.98
N ARG A 130 -23.78 -23.12 -28.60
CA ARG A 130 -22.95 -21.93 -28.75
C ARG A 130 -22.80 -21.26 -27.39
N ILE A 131 -21.58 -20.90 -27.06
CA ILE A 131 -21.25 -20.27 -25.78
C ILE A 131 -20.93 -18.80 -26.04
N PHE A 132 -21.63 -17.94 -25.31
CA PHE A 132 -21.31 -16.53 -25.23
C PHE A 132 -20.70 -16.22 -23.87
N TYR A 133 -19.70 -15.36 -23.83
CA TYR A 133 -18.98 -14.99 -22.61
C TYR A 133 -18.74 -13.48 -22.58
N ASN A 134 -19.01 -12.85 -21.42
CA ASN A 134 -18.89 -11.40 -21.27
C ASN A 134 -17.45 -10.90 -21.15
N GLN A 135 -16.54 -11.71 -20.59
CA GLN A 135 -15.12 -11.36 -20.42
C GLN A 135 -14.22 -12.02 -21.47
N ALA A 136 -14.72 -12.21 -22.69
CA ALA A 136 -13.90 -12.74 -23.79
C ALA A 136 -12.89 -11.69 -24.34
N LYS A 137 -13.10 -10.41 -24.00
CA LYS A 137 -12.21 -9.29 -24.31
C LYS A 137 -12.00 -8.43 -23.04
N PRO A 138 -10.87 -7.72 -22.92
CA PRO A 138 -10.51 -6.97 -21.71
C PRO A 138 -11.10 -5.55 -21.65
N ASN A 139 -12.17 -5.28 -22.40
CA ASN A 139 -12.68 -3.94 -22.68
C ASN A 139 -13.72 -3.41 -21.66
N ASN A 140 -14.11 -4.22 -20.67
CA ASN A 140 -15.12 -3.91 -19.65
C ASN A 140 -16.44 -3.30 -20.18
N ARG A 141 -16.87 -3.69 -21.40
CA ARG A 141 -18.13 -3.21 -21.98
C ARG A 141 -19.35 -4.04 -21.56
N GLY A 142 -19.13 -5.21 -20.96
CA GLY A 142 -20.19 -6.16 -20.60
C GLY A 142 -20.91 -6.77 -21.81
N GLU A 143 -20.26 -6.79 -22.97
CA GLU A 143 -20.80 -7.36 -24.21
C GLU A 143 -20.66 -8.88 -24.21
N MET A 144 -21.74 -9.60 -24.58
CA MET A 144 -21.71 -11.05 -24.71
C MET A 144 -21.12 -11.46 -26.07
N LEU A 145 -19.85 -11.87 -26.06
CA LEU A 145 -19.15 -12.29 -27.27
C LEU A 145 -19.20 -13.80 -27.43
N SER A 146 -19.36 -14.27 -28.67
CA SER A 146 -19.35 -15.69 -29.01
C SER A 146 -17.95 -16.27 -28.82
N SER A 147 -17.70 -16.98 -27.72
CA SER A 147 -16.38 -17.54 -27.40
C SER A 147 -16.14 -18.89 -28.06
N ASN A 148 -17.16 -19.75 -28.15
CA ASN A 148 -17.00 -21.12 -28.60
C ASN A 148 -18.29 -21.75 -29.16
N TRP A 149 -18.13 -22.83 -29.90
CA TRP A 149 -19.20 -23.68 -30.43
C TRP A 149 -18.86 -25.14 -30.15
N PHE A 150 -19.87 -25.96 -29.86
CA PHE A 150 -19.67 -27.39 -29.71
C PHE A 150 -20.80 -28.24 -30.29
N ASP A 151 -20.42 -29.34 -30.95
CA ASP A 151 -21.33 -30.39 -31.39
C ASP A 151 -21.43 -31.48 -30.31
N GLY A 152 -22.60 -31.63 -29.71
CA GLY A 152 -22.88 -32.60 -28.65
C GLY A 152 -23.00 -34.06 -29.11
N ASN A 153 -22.87 -34.35 -30.41
CA ASN A 153 -22.79 -35.72 -30.93
C ASN A 153 -21.35 -36.22 -30.99
N ASP A 154 -20.52 -35.57 -31.80
CA ASP A 154 -19.17 -36.03 -32.15
C ASP A 154 -18.06 -35.16 -31.56
N MET A 155 -18.38 -34.02 -30.93
CA MET A 155 -17.43 -33.08 -30.30
C MET A 155 -16.29 -32.61 -31.21
N THR A 156 -16.45 -32.74 -32.53
CA THR A 156 -15.45 -32.44 -33.57
C THR A 156 -15.19 -30.95 -33.71
N PHE A 157 -16.23 -30.13 -33.57
CA PHE A 157 -16.12 -28.68 -33.57
C PHE A 157 -16.02 -28.19 -32.13
N LYS A 158 -14.80 -27.93 -31.62
CA LYS A 158 -14.59 -27.25 -30.33
C LYS A 158 -13.27 -26.48 -30.33
N ARG A 159 -13.23 -25.33 -29.68
CA ARG A 159 -11.99 -24.64 -29.33
C ARG A 159 -11.58 -25.02 -27.90
N MET A 160 -10.27 -25.20 -27.65
CA MET A 160 -9.72 -25.36 -26.30
C MET A 160 -8.73 -24.21 -26.03
N PRO A 161 -8.77 -23.56 -24.85
CA PRO A 161 -9.73 -23.77 -23.74
C PRO A 161 -11.16 -23.38 -24.12
N LEU A 162 -12.16 -23.88 -23.37
CA LEU A 162 -13.58 -23.68 -23.71
C LEU A 162 -13.99 -22.21 -23.62
N LEU A 163 -13.60 -21.58 -22.51
CA LEU A 163 -13.65 -20.14 -22.31
C LEU A 163 -12.22 -19.62 -22.33
N PRO A 164 -11.97 -18.41 -22.86
CA PRO A 164 -10.65 -17.82 -22.80
C PRO A 164 -10.26 -17.62 -21.33
N SER A 165 -9.01 -17.94 -20.98
CA SER A 165 -8.56 -17.80 -19.59
C SER A 165 -8.41 -16.31 -19.25
N PRO A 166 -8.76 -15.87 -18.02
CA PRO A 166 -8.53 -14.49 -17.61
C PRO A 166 -7.08 -14.06 -17.82
N THR A 167 -6.12 -14.93 -17.49
CA THR A 167 -4.68 -14.64 -17.65
C THR A 167 -4.27 -14.35 -19.10
N GLU A 168 -4.87 -15.03 -20.08
CA GLU A 168 -4.63 -14.76 -21.51
C GLU A 168 -5.33 -13.48 -21.98
N VAL A 169 -6.58 -13.28 -21.56
CA VAL A 169 -7.40 -12.11 -21.97
C VAL A 169 -6.80 -10.81 -21.45
N TYR A 170 -6.41 -10.77 -20.18
CA TYR A 170 -5.91 -9.56 -19.52
C TYR A 170 -4.39 -9.37 -19.66
N LYS A 171 -3.71 -10.18 -20.47
CA LYS A 171 -2.31 -9.95 -20.82
C LYS A 171 -2.11 -8.71 -21.72
N ASN A 172 -3.15 -8.33 -22.46
CA ASN A 172 -3.13 -7.18 -23.37
C ASN A 172 -4.49 -6.49 -23.35
N PHE A 173 -4.56 -5.28 -22.82
CA PHE A 173 -5.80 -4.50 -22.65
C PHE A 173 -6.27 -3.73 -23.89
N GLU A 174 -5.60 -3.90 -25.04
CA GLU A 174 -5.97 -3.28 -26.32
C GLU A 174 -6.13 -1.75 -26.25
N GLY A 175 -5.34 -1.07 -25.41
CA GLY A 175 -5.39 0.38 -25.22
C GLY A 175 -6.54 0.90 -24.36
N ARG A 176 -7.18 0.05 -23.54
CA ARG A 176 -8.18 0.47 -22.54
C ARG A 176 -7.63 1.60 -21.67
N ILE A 177 -8.47 2.59 -21.36
CA ILE A 177 -8.10 3.69 -20.46
C ILE A 177 -8.50 3.34 -19.03
N PHE A 178 -7.53 3.32 -18.12
CA PHE A 178 -7.72 3.08 -16.69
C PHE A 178 -7.81 4.40 -15.94
N SER A 179 -8.75 4.49 -15.01
CA SER A 179 -8.87 5.62 -14.10
C SER A 179 -8.16 5.31 -12.78
N ILE A 180 -7.14 6.10 -12.43
CA ILE A 180 -6.24 5.83 -11.29
C ILE A 180 -6.22 7.04 -10.36
N PRO A 181 -6.52 6.90 -9.06
CA PRO A 181 -6.40 8.01 -8.13
C PRO A 181 -4.92 8.29 -7.82
N VAL A 182 -4.55 9.57 -7.71
CA VAL A 182 -3.17 9.98 -7.40
C VAL A 182 -3.12 10.97 -6.23
N ILE A 183 -2.10 10.82 -5.39
CA ILE A 183 -1.89 11.64 -4.18
C ILE A 183 -0.45 12.11 -4.15
N HIS A 184 -0.22 13.38 -3.84
CA HIS A 184 1.12 13.88 -3.62
C HIS A 184 1.76 13.20 -2.40
N LYS A 185 2.75 12.34 -2.64
CA LYS A 185 3.48 11.64 -1.58
C LYS A 185 4.90 11.30 -2.04
N PRO A 186 5.86 12.23 -1.90
CA PRO A 186 7.26 11.96 -2.26
C PRO A 186 7.85 10.82 -1.41
N PRO A 187 8.66 9.90 -1.99
CA PRO A 187 9.16 9.88 -3.37
C PRO A 187 8.26 9.12 -4.37
N TRP A 188 7.06 8.69 -3.96
CA TRP A 188 6.19 7.82 -4.74
C TRP A 188 5.54 8.57 -5.91
N HIS A 189 4.94 9.73 -5.62
CA HIS A 189 4.32 10.61 -6.60
C HIS A 189 4.61 12.08 -6.29
N PHE A 190 5.05 12.81 -7.31
CA PHE A 190 5.18 14.27 -7.31
C PHE A 190 4.03 14.86 -8.11
N VAL A 191 3.08 15.50 -7.43
CA VAL A 191 1.82 15.96 -8.02
C VAL A 191 1.71 17.47 -7.80
N LEU A 192 1.33 18.18 -8.86
CA LEU A 192 0.97 19.59 -8.81
C LEU A 192 -0.54 19.69 -8.96
N TYR A 193 -1.16 20.39 -8.01
CA TYR A 193 -2.57 20.72 -8.02
C TYR A 193 -2.69 22.16 -8.51
N GLY A 194 -3.30 22.38 -9.67
CA GLY A 194 -3.56 23.70 -10.21
C GLY A 194 -5.05 24.00 -10.23
N ASN A 195 -5.44 25.22 -9.86
CA ASN A 195 -6.79 25.73 -10.16
C ASN A 195 -6.75 26.44 -11.51
N SER A 196 -7.83 26.35 -12.29
CA SER A 196 -8.04 27.01 -13.59
C SER A 196 -8.05 28.55 -13.53
N SER A 197 -7.69 29.16 -12.39
CA SER A 197 -7.70 30.60 -12.15
C SER A 197 -6.34 31.28 -12.13
N GLU A 198 -5.26 30.60 -12.52
CA GLU A 198 -3.97 31.26 -12.80
C GLU A 198 -3.62 31.08 -14.27
N ASN A 199 -3.70 32.20 -15.01
CA ASN A 199 -3.22 32.33 -16.37
C ASN A 199 -1.86 31.64 -16.53
N VAL A 200 -1.76 30.82 -17.57
CA VAL A 200 -0.49 30.30 -18.10
C VAL A 200 0.31 31.50 -18.62
N GLY A 201 1.01 32.16 -17.69
CA GLY A 201 2.15 33.01 -18.00
C GLY A 201 3.35 32.09 -18.11
N GLU A 202 3.84 31.91 -19.34
CA GLU A 202 5.17 31.39 -19.61
C GLU A 202 6.19 32.11 -18.70
N ALA A 203 6.68 31.41 -17.68
CA ALA A 203 7.89 31.77 -16.97
C ALA A 203 9.01 30.84 -17.46
N THR A 204 9.43 31.06 -18.70
CA THR A 204 10.77 30.68 -19.13
C THR A 204 11.76 31.56 -18.39
N ASN A 205 12.35 31.04 -17.32
CA ASN A 205 13.65 31.51 -16.85
C ASN A 205 14.49 30.33 -16.42
N SER A 206 15.36 29.95 -17.37
CA SER A 206 16.49 29.06 -17.22
C SER A 206 17.36 29.43 -16.03
N SER A 207 17.64 28.45 -15.17
CA SER A 207 18.98 28.31 -14.61
C SER A 207 19.35 26.83 -14.60
N ASN A 208 20.31 26.52 -15.47
CA ASN A 208 20.88 25.21 -15.68
C ASN A 208 21.51 24.65 -14.40
N ALA A 209 21.10 23.44 -14.03
CA ALA A 209 21.94 22.45 -13.36
C ALA A 209 21.42 21.06 -13.73
N ASP A 210 21.78 20.67 -14.95
CA ASP A 210 21.52 19.38 -15.56
C ASP A 210 22.42 18.30 -14.95
N VAL A 211 21.82 17.22 -14.45
CA VAL A 211 22.35 15.85 -14.54
C VAL A 211 21.16 14.88 -14.68
N GLY A 212 20.65 14.75 -15.91
CA GLY A 212 20.39 13.48 -16.59
C GLY A 212 19.33 12.51 -16.04
N PHE A 213 18.14 12.54 -16.64
CA PHE A 213 17.55 11.49 -17.51
C PHE A 213 16.13 11.97 -17.87
N GLU A 214 16.05 12.74 -18.96
CA GLU A 214 14.77 13.21 -19.51
C GLU A 214 14.29 12.16 -20.52
N MET A 215 13.15 11.54 -20.21
CA MET A 215 12.46 10.58 -21.08
C MET A 215 11.19 11.28 -21.56
N ASP A 216 10.97 11.27 -22.87
CA ASP A 216 9.94 12.04 -23.60
C ASP A 216 8.56 11.98 -22.93
N ILE A 217 8.12 13.11 -22.37
CA ILE A 217 6.80 13.31 -21.77
C ILE A 217 5.82 13.71 -22.89
N GLU A 218 5.44 12.78 -23.76
CA GLU A 218 4.29 12.99 -24.63
C GLU A 218 3.50 11.69 -24.81
N ARG A 219 2.49 11.53 -23.94
CA ARG A 219 1.17 10.87 -24.16
C ARG A 219 0.61 10.41 -22.81
N ASN A 220 -0.01 11.31 -22.07
CA ASN A 220 -1.06 10.99 -21.09
C ASN A 220 -2.03 12.18 -21.08
N VAL A 221 -3.24 11.93 -21.56
CA VAL A 221 -4.30 12.92 -21.75
C VAL A 221 -4.87 13.30 -20.38
N THR A 222 -4.75 14.58 -20.02
CA THR A 222 -5.45 15.20 -18.88
C THR A 222 -6.91 15.42 -19.25
N VAL A 223 -7.85 14.98 -18.40
CA VAL A 223 -9.26 15.37 -18.53
C VAL A 223 -9.44 16.73 -17.87
N GLU A 224 -9.88 17.70 -18.67
CA GLU A 224 -10.50 18.94 -18.23
C GLU A 224 -11.87 18.61 -17.63
N THR A 225 -11.93 18.48 -16.31
CA THR A 225 -13.14 18.74 -15.54
C THR A 225 -13.03 20.16 -15.00
N ASP A 226 -14.12 20.94 -15.10
CA ASP A 226 -14.18 22.40 -14.93
C ASP A 226 -13.61 22.99 -13.61
N ASP A 227 -13.11 22.19 -12.67
CA ASP A 227 -12.39 22.68 -11.50
C ASP A 227 -11.22 21.72 -11.15
N ALA A 228 -10.00 22.28 -11.16
CA ALA A 228 -8.70 21.67 -10.83
C ALA A 228 -8.11 20.66 -11.84
N TYR A 229 -6.92 20.98 -12.38
CA TYR A 229 -6.11 20.03 -13.16
C TYR A 229 -5.03 19.40 -12.28
N VAL A 230 -4.87 18.08 -12.41
CA VAL A 230 -3.82 17.31 -11.71
C VAL A 230 -2.72 16.96 -12.68
N THR A 231 -1.51 17.47 -12.43
CA THR A 231 -0.32 17.12 -13.22
C THR A 231 0.66 16.32 -12.38
N VAL A 232 0.98 15.11 -12.81
CA VAL A 232 2.02 14.28 -12.19
C VAL A 232 3.35 14.58 -12.87
N LYS A 233 4.32 15.07 -12.10
CA LYS A 233 5.68 15.38 -12.59
C LYS A 233 6.61 14.16 -12.58
N GLY A 234 6.26 13.11 -11.84
CA GLY A 234 7.03 11.87 -11.77
C GLY A 234 6.89 11.17 -10.43
N GLY A 235 7.86 10.30 -10.13
CA GLY A 235 7.95 9.53 -8.89
C GLY A 235 8.11 8.04 -9.16
N ARG A 236 8.53 7.28 -8.14
CA ARG A 236 8.78 5.85 -8.30
C ARG A 236 7.52 5.10 -8.79
N ASP A 237 6.38 5.42 -8.19
CA ASP A 237 5.12 4.72 -8.45
C ASP A 237 4.51 5.18 -9.80
N HIS A 238 4.77 6.42 -10.22
CA HIS A 238 4.45 6.88 -11.56
C HIS A 238 5.19 6.08 -12.63
N ASN A 239 6.51 5.93 -12.48
CA ASN A 239 7.34 5.18 -13.43
C ASN A 239 6.94 3.69 -13.44
N LEU A 240 6.63 3.12 -12.28
CA LEU A 240 6.12 1.75 -12.19
C LEU A 240 4.79 1.60 -12.93
N MET A 241 3.86 2.56 -12.81
CA MET A 241 2.60 2.55 -13.53
C MET A 241 2.80 2.60 -15.06
N GLN A 242 3.72 3.44 -15.54
CA GLN A 242 4.08 3.51 -16.96
C GLN A 242 4.60 2.16 -17.49
N LEU A 243 5.47 1.49 -16.72
CA LEU A 243 6.00 0.18 -17.10
C LEU A 243 4.92 -0.90 -17.15
N ILE A 244 3.99 -0.90 -16.18
CA ILE A 244 2.86 -1.84 -16.16
C ILE A 244 1.93 -1.56 -17.36
N ALA A 245 1.65 -0.28 -17.64
CA ALA A 245 0.83 0.16 -18.77
C ALA A 245 1.41 -0.25 -20.12
N GLU A 246 2.73 -0.08 -20.31
CA GLU A 246 3.43 -0.52 -21.51
C GLU A 246 3.40 -2.05 -21.65
N ARG A 247 3.65 -2.77 -20.56
CA ARG A 247 3.71 -4.24 -20.56
C ARG A 247 2.36 -4.89 -20.86
N MET A 248 1.27 -4.32 -20.34
CA MET A 248 -0.08 -4.85 -20.50
C MET A 248 -0.89 -4.10 -21.58
N ASN A 249 -0.28 -3.15 -22.29
CA ASN A 249 -0.86 -2.37 -23.38
C ASN A 249 -2.19 -1.68 -23.00
N PHE A 250 -2.19 -0.91 -21.91
CA PHE A 250 -3.27 0.01 -21.54
C PHE A 250 -2.77 1.45 -21.44
N SER A 251 -3.70 2.40 -21.51
CA SER A 251 -3.45 3.81 -21.20
C SER A 251 -4.11 4.14 -19.87
N PHE A 252 -3.68 5.19 -19.19
CA PHE A 252 -4.30 5.57 -17.92
C PHE A 252 -4.43 7.08 -17.77
N GLN A 253 -5.40 7.47 -16.96
CA GLN A 253 -5.63 8.85 -16.55
C GLN A 253 -5.59 8.94 -15.03
N TYR A 254 -4.93 9.97 -14.53
CA TYR A 254 -4.92 10.25 -13.11
C TYR A 254 -6.14 11.06 -12.72
N MET A 255 -6.69 10.74 -11.54
CA MET A 255 -7.80 11.48 -10.94
C MET A 255 -7.44 11.89 -9.52
N GLU A 256 -7.95 13.03 -9.10
CA GLU A 256 -7.77 13.48 -7.71
C GLU A 256 -8.80 12.82 -6.79
N PRO A 257 -8.39 12.17 -5.69
CA PRO A 257 -9.33 11.80 -4.66
C PRO A 257 -9.81 13.05 -3.89
N PRO A 258 -11.11 13.22 -3.60
CA PRO A 258 -11.67 14.45 -3.01
C PRO A 258 -10.97 14.91 -1.71
N GLU A 259 -10.55 13.96 -0.87
CA GLU A 259 -9.92 14.22 0.42
C GLU A 259 -8.37 14.28 0.34
N LYS A 260 -7.78 14.00 -0.84
CA LYS A 260 -6.33 13.83 -1.05
C LYS A 260 -5.66 12.83 -0.10
N ILE A 261 -6.41 11.83 0.38
CA ILE A 261 -5.92 10.78 1.29
C ILE A 261 -6.06 9.39 0.68
N GLN A 262 -5.26 8.45 1.18
CA GLN A 262 -5.31 7.05 0.74
C GLN A 262 -6.67 6.41 1.05
N GLY A 263 -7.24 6.70 2.22
CA GLY A 263 -8.53 6.20 2.66
C GLY A 263 -8.51 5.55 4.04
N ILE A 264 -9.61 5.69 4.75
CA ILE A 264 -9.85 5.19 6.11
C ILE A 264 -11.16 4.42 6.12
N ALA A 265 -11.25 3.42 7.00
CA ALA A 265 -12.52 2.86 7.40
C ALA A 265 -13.37 3.91 8.14
N LEU A 266 -14.55 4.22 7.60
CA LEU A 266 -15.54 5.12 8.19
C LEU A 266 -16.36 4.43 9.30
N SER A 267 -16.43 3.10 9.27
CA SER A 267 -17.08 2.28 10.29
C SER A 267 -16.18 1.11 10.71
N ALA A 268 -16.26 0.73 11.98
CA ALA A 268 -15.49 -0.39 12.56
C ALA A 268 -16.18 -1.76 12.35
N GLU A 269 -17.30 -1.80 11.63
CA GLU A 269 -18.08 -3.00 11.36
C GLU A 269 -17.48 -3.84 10.23
N ASP A 270 -17.93 -5.08 10.06
CA ASP A 270 -17.42 -5.98 9.01
C ASP A 270 -17.70 -5.49 7.59
N ASN A 271 -18.72 -4.64 7.41
CA ASN A 271 -19.00 -3.91 6.16
C ASN A 271 -18.46 -2.47 6.22
N ALA A 272 -17.18 -2.33 6.55
CA ALA A 272 -16.52 -1.02 6.62
C ALA A 272 -16.57 -0.30 5.26
N SER A 273 -17.19 0.88 5.25
CA SER A 273 -17.10 1.81 4.12
C SER A 273 -15.78 2.56 4.18
N PHE A 274 -15.13 2.78 3.04
CA PHE A 274 -13.87 3.52 2.97
C PHE A 274 -14.05 4.89 2.34
N SER A 275 -13.30 5.88 2.84
CA SER A 275 -13.14 7.19 2.19
C SER A 275 -11.85 7.24 1.34
N GLY A 276 -11.53 8.39 0.76
CA GLY A 276 -10.33 8.59 -0.06
C GLY A 276 -10.23 7.67 -1.29
N ALA A 277 -9.00 7.41 -1.73
CA ALA A 277 -8.72 6.60 -2.92
C ALA A 277 -9.23 5.14 -2.80
N LEU A 278 -9.10 4.51 -1.62
CA LEU A 278 -9.64 3.17 -1.36
C LEU A 278 -11.17 3.13 -1.42
N GLY A 279 -11.83 4.19 -0.97
CA GLY A 279 -13.27 4.34 -1.10
C GLY A 279 -13.75 4.44 -2.55
N MET A 280 -13.02 5.18 -3.38
CA MET A 280 -13.30 5.26 -4.83
C MET A 280 -13.20 3.87 -5.48
N LEU A 281 -12.22 3.05 -5.06
CA LEU A 281 -12.05 1.70 -5.56
C LEU A 281 -13.21 0.79 -5.11
N GLN A 282 -13.63 0.88 -3.84
CA GLN A 282 -14.79 0.16 -3.32
C GLN A 282 -16.08 0.52 -4.06
N ARG A 283 -16.27 1.79 -4.44
CA ARG A 283 -17.42 2.29 -5.22
C ARG A 283 -17.29 2.07 -6.73
N ARG A 284 -16.18 1.49 -7.20
CA ARG A 284 -15.88 1.26 -8.62
C ARG A 284 -15.81 2.53 -9.47
N GLU A 285 -15.41 3.65 -8.87
CA GLU A 285 -15.15 4.92 -9.56
C GLU A 285 -13.76 4.92 -10.24
N VAL A 286 -12.85 4.08 -9.75
CA VAL A 286 -11.49 3.88 -10.26
C VAL A 286 -11.23 2.39 -10.51
N ASP A 287 -10.31 2.08 -11.41
CA ASP A 287 -9.99 0.69 -11.78
C ASP A 287 -8.94 0.05 -10.85
N LEU A 288 -7.91 0.82 -10.47
CA LEU A 288 -6.83 0.38 -9.58
C LEU A 288 -6.19 1.56 -8.86
N TYR A 289 -5.43 1.30 -7.81
CA TYR A 289 -4.70 2.32 -7.05
C TYR A 289 -3.28 1.87 -6.70
N LEU A 290 -2.29 2.66 -7.13
CA LEU A 290 -0.87 2.52 -6.79
C LEU A 290 -0.39 3.84 -6.15
N GLY A 291 0.33 3.77 -5.04
CA GLY A 291 0.75 4.98 -4.30
C GLY A 291 1.11 4.73 -2.83
N ASP A 292 2.10 3.87 -2.59
CA ASP A 292 2.53 3.48 -1.24
C ASP A 292 1.37 3.04 -0.33
N VAL A 293 0.51 2.17 -0.88
CA VAL A 293 -0.68 1.66 -0.19
C VAL A 293 -0.29 0.50 0.70
N ALA A 294 -0.26 0.74 2.02
CA ALA A 294 0.04 -0.31 2.99
C ALA A 294 -1.02 -1.43 2.95
N VAL A 295 -0.56 -2.68 2.91
CA VAL A 295 -1.40 -3.88 3.04
C VAL A 295 -1.72 -4.08 4.52
N THR A 296 -2.97 -3.83 4.91
CA THR A 296 -3.46 -4.03 6.29
C THR A 296 -4.75 -4.83 6.28
N TRP A 297 -5.02 -5.53 7.40
CA TRP A 297 -6.25 -6.30 7.55
C TRP A 297 -7.51 -5.47 7.34
N GLU A 298 -7.54 -4.25 7.87
CA GLU A 298 -8.66 -3.33 7.71
C GLU A 298 -8.92 -3.02 6.23
N ARG A 299 -7.88 -2.72 5.45
CA ARG A 299 -8.00 -2.38 4.03
C ARG A 299 -8.39 -3.58 3.16
N MET A 300 -7.94 -4.78 3.53
CA MET A 300 -8.31 -6.03 2.85
C MET A 300 -9.81 -6.36 2.94
N LYS A 301 -10.55 -5.74 3.86
CA LYS A 301 -12.01 -5.88 3.92
C LYS A 301 -12.73 -5.14 2.78
N ALA A 302 -12.10 -4.13 2.16
CA ALA A 302 -12.73 -3.31 1.13
C ALA A 302 -12.11 -3.45 -0.27
N VAL A 303 -10.84 -3.87 -0.34
CA VAL A 303 -10.08 -4.00 -1.59
C VAL A 303 -9.22 -5.24 -1.55
N GLU A 304 -8.78 -5.69 -2.72
CA GLU A 304 -7.75 -6.72 -2.84
C GLU A 304 -6.41 -6.11 -3.22
N PHE A 305 -5.33 -6.85 -2.93
CA PHE A 305 -3.97 -6.41 -3.21
C PHE A 305 -3.26 -7.37 -4.16
N SER A 306 -2.45 -6.80 -5.05
CA SER A 306 -1.46 -7.52 -5.83
C SER A 306 -0.36 -8.10 -4.94
N PHE A 307 0.60 -8.79 -5.55
CA PHE A 307 1.89 -9.06 -4.94
C PHE A 307 2.60 -7.75 -4.55
N PHE A 308 3.46 -7.83 -3.54
CA PHE A 308 4.08 -6.65 -2.93
C PHE A 308 5.00 -5.92 -3.92
N THR A 309 4.77 -4.62 -4.09
CA THR A 309 5.60 -3.73 -4.93
C THR A 309 6.73 -3.06 -4.14
N LEU A 310 6.66 -3.11 -2.81
CA LEU A 310 7.66 -2.56 -1.92
C LEU A 310 7.58 -3.23 -0.54
N ALA A 311 8.75 -3.61 0.00
CA ALA A 311 8.94 -3.91 1.40
C ALA A 311 9.59 -2.70 2.09
N ASP A 312 8.86 -2.06 2.99
CA ASP A 312 9.28 -0.90 3.79
C ASP A 312 9.27 -1.25 5.29
N SER A 313 9.64 -0.31 6.14
CA SER A 313 9.52 -0.43 7.59
C SER A 313 8.97 0.86 8.19
N ALA A 314 8.29 0.78 9.33
CA ALA A 314 7.98 1.95 10.11
C ALA A 314 9.24 2.49 10.80
N ALA A 315 9.34 3.81 10.87
CA ALA A 315 10.40 4.53 11.58
C ALA A 315 9.86 5.87 12.11
N PHE A 316 10.67 6.55 12.91
CA PHE A 316 10.47 7.96 13.24
C PHE A 316 11.74 8.77 12.97
N VAL A 317 11.56 10.07 12.80
CA VAL A 317 12.66 11.04 12.65
C VAL A 317 12.62 12.06 13.76
N THR A 318 13.77 12.36 14.33
CA THR A 318 13.98 13.45 15.29
C THR A 318 15.05 14.41 14.76
N HIS A 319 15.25 15.54 15.45
CA HIS A 319 16.39 16.40 15.18
C HIS A 319 17.70 15.65 15.49
N ALA A 320 18.75 15.90 14.70
CA ALA A 320 20.07 15.33 14.94
C ALA A 320 20.61 15.73 16.32
N PRO A 321 21.39 14.86 16.99
CA PRO A 321 21.87 15.14 18.34
C PRO A 321 22.73 16.40 18.35
N ARG A 322 22.45 17.32 19.27
CA ARG A 322 23.19 18.57 19.36
C ARG A 322 24.59 18.31 19.91
N LYS A 323 25.52 19.18 19.51
CA LYS A 323 26.82 19.27 20.19
C LYS A 323 26.58 19.81 21.59
N LEU A 324 27.22 19.21 22.59
CA LEU A 324 27.25 19.76 23.93
C LEU A 324 28.04 21.07 23.94
N ASN A 325 27.81 21.91 24.94
CA ASN A 325 28.45 23.22 25.04
C ASN A 325 29.98 23.08 25.08
N GLU A 326 30.66 23.67 24.10
CA GLU A 326 32.12 23.61 23.94
C GLU A 326 32.85 24.27 25.11
N ALA A 327 32.23 25.26 25.78
CA ALA A 327 32.82 25.88 26.97
C ALA A 327 32.91 24.94 28.17
N LEU A 328 31.94 24.03 28.33
CA LEU A 328 31.98 23.01 29.39
C LEU A 328 33.00 21.90 29.09
N ALA A 329 33.41 21.77 27.82
CA ALA A 329 34.42 20.79 27.41
C ALA A 329 35.81 21.08 28.00
N LEU A 330 36.08 22.32 28.48
CA LEU A 330 37.35 22.67 29.12
C LEU A 330 37.53 22.06 30.51
N VAL A 331 36.43 21.77 31.23
CA VAL A 331 36.45 21.21 32.59
C VAL A 331 36.32 19.67 32.59
N HIS A 332 35.82 19.12 31.49
CA HIS A 332 35.60 17.69 31.27
C HIS A 332 36.85 16.80 31.03
N PRO A 333 38.11 17.31 30.82
CA PRO A 333 39.27 16.43 30.69
C PRO A 333 39.55 15.61 31.96
N PHE A 334 39.24 16.16 33.13
CA PHE A 334 39.30 15.45 34.41
C PHE A 334 37.89 15.28 35.01
N GLN A 335 37.70 14.18 35.75
CA GLN A 335 36.48 14.00 36.54
C GLN A 335 36.38 15.11 37.58
N LEU A 336 35.15 15.55 37.89
CA LEU A 336 34.89 16.60 38.90
C LEU A 336 35.50 16.28 40.28
N THR A 337 35.73 15.00 40.58
CA THR A 337 36.37 14.50 41.81
C THR A 337 37.88 14.74 41.86
N VAL A 338 38.55 14.92 40.72
CA VAL A 338 40.01 15.07 40.61
C VAL A 338 40.44 16.54 40.76
N TRP A 339 39.56 17.48 40.41
CA TRP A 339 39.85 18.91 40.51
C TRP A 339 40.13 19.38 41.94
N PRO A 340 39.36 19.01 42.99
CA PRO A 340 39.66 19.45 44.35
C PRO A 340 41.01 18.94 44.87
N PRO A 341 41.39 17.65 44.74
CA PRO A 341 42.74 17.17 45.08
C PRO A 341 43.85 17.90 44.32
N VAL A 342 43.69 18.18 43.02
CA VAL A 342 44.68 18.92 42.23
C VAL A 342 44.85 20.35 42.75
N ILE A 343 43.76 21.05 43.02
CA ILE A 343 43.80 22.42 43.58
C ILE A 343 44.44 22.41 44.98
N ILE A 344 44.04 21.46 45.84
CA ILE A 344 44.56 21.35 47.21
C ILE A 344 46.05 21.02 47.20
N THR A 345 46.51 20.08 46.36
CA THR A 345 47.93 19.73 46.26
C THR A 345 48.76 20.91 45.74
N ILE A 346 48.27 21.68 44.77
CA ILE A 346 48.91 22.91 44.32
C ILE A 346 49.01 23.93 45.47
N LEU A 347 47.93 24.18 46.21
CA LEU A 347 47.92 25.13 47.33
C LEU A 347 48.85 24.71 48.47
N ILE A 348 48.86 23.43 48.83
CA ILE A 348 49.73 22.87 49.88
C ILE A 348 51.20 22.92 49.44
N SER A 349 51.49 22.61 48.18
CA SER A 349 52.86 22.66 47.63
C SER A 349 53.40 24.09 47.57
N ALA A 350 52.55 25.08 47.29
CA ALA A 350 52.93 26.49 47.27
C ALA A 350 53.17 27.05 48.69
N ALA A 351 52.41 26.58 49.69
CA ALA A 351 52.54 27.01 51.07
C ALA A 351 53.72 26.35 51.83
N ASN A 352 54.09 25.12 51.46
CA ASN A 352 55.07 24.30 52.20
C ASN A 352 56.42 24.12 51.47
N ILE A 353 57.06 25.22 51.05
CA ILE A 353 58.48 25.16 50.65
C ILE A 353 59.41 25.53 51.83
N PRO A 354 59.54 24.70 52.89
CA PRO A 354 60.74 24.72 53.73
C PRO A 354 61.39 23.33 53.79
N PHE A 355 62.57 23.20 53.20
CA PHE A 355 63.45 22.06 53.43
C PHE A 355 64.85 22.61 53.75
N ASP A 356 65.29 22.45 55.00
CA ASP A 356 66.67 22.76 55.37
C ASP A 356 67.60 21.76 54.67
N GLY A 357 68.24 22.22 53.60
CA GLY A 357 69.21 21.45 52.81
C GLY A 357 69.10 21.69 51.30
N HIS A 358 70.22 22.04 50.67
CA HIS A 358 70.29 22.33 49.23
C HIS A 358 69.84 21.14 48.34
N LEU A 359 70.12 19.90 48.77
CA LEU A 359 69.75 18.69 48.05
C LEU A 359 68.24 18.42 48.07
N ALA A 360 67.59 18.52 49.23
CA ALA A 360 66.15 18.31 49.36
C ALA A 360 65.36 19.36 48.57
N ARG A 361 65.79 20.63 48.61
CA ARG A 361 65.19 21.70 47.81
C ARG A 361 65.29 21.42 46.31
N PHE A 362 66.44 20.96 45.83
CA PHE A 362 66.64 20.62 44.42
C PHE A 362 65.72 19.47 43.96
N PHE A 363 65.68 18.37 44.71
CA PHE A 363 64.82 17.22 44.38
C PHE A 363 63.33 17.57 44.43
N SER A 364 62.89 18.35 45.43
CA SER A 364 61.47 18.76 45.55
C SER A 364 61.02 19.67 44.40
N ILE A 365 61.86 20.62 43.97
CA ILE A 365 61.57 21.48 42.81
C ILE A 365 61.54 20.65 41.53
N LEU A 366 62.50 19.75 41.34
CA LEU A 366 62.54 18.87 40.17
C LEU A 366 61.30 17.99 40.09
N LEU A 367 60.90 17.38 41.21
CA LEU A 367 59.70 16.54 41.28
C LEU A 367 58.42 17.34 41.00
N TRP A 368 58.32 18.57 41.53
CA TRP A 368 57.20 19.47 41.27
C TRP A 368 57.12 19.89 39.79
N LEU A 369 58.26 20.20 39.16
CA LEU A 369 58.33 20.50 37.73
C LEU A 369 57.95 19.28 36.88
N CYS A 370 58.41 18.08 37.23
CA CYS A 370 58.00 16.85 36.55
C CYS A 370 56.50 16.59 36.71
N ALA A 371 55.96 16.71 37.92
CA ALA A 371 54.54 16.48 38.18
C ALA A 371 53.63 17.49 37.45
N THR A 372 53.99 18.77 37.45
CA THR A 372 53.25 19.81 36.72
C THR A 372 53.32 19.62 35.20
N TYR A 373 54.48 19.23 34.68
CA TYR A 373 54.64 18.89 33.26
C TYR A 373 53.74 17.73 32.86
N VAL A 374 53.77 16.62 33.62
CA VAL A 374 52.93 15.44 33.36
C VAL A 374 51.44 15.80 33.44
N LEU A 375 51.00 16.55 34.45
CA LEU A 375 49.60 16.97 34.59
C LEU A 375 49.15 17.88 33.43
N GLY A 376 50.01 18.81 33.01
CA GLY A 376 49.75 19.69 31.88
C GLY A 376 49.66 18.93 30.56
N ASP A 377 50.58 17.99 30.31
CA ASP A 377 50.57 17.13 29.14
C ASP A 377 49.32 16.26 29.08
N VAL A 378 48.98 15.56 30.17
CA VAL A 378 47.77 14.72 30.27
C VAL A 378 46.49 15.54 30.05
N TYR A 379 46.40 16.73 30.64
CA TYR A 379 45.27 17.62 30.41
C TYR A 379 45.17 18.04 28.94
N SER A 380 46.29 18.46 28.33
CA SER A 380 46.33 18.89 26.93
C SER A 380 46.00 17.77 25.95
N ALA A 381 46.51 16.56 26.18
CA ALA A 381 46.24 15.38 25.38
C ALA A 381 44.76 14.99 25.44
N GLN A 382 44.17 14.99 26.63
CA GLN A 382 42.76 14.66 26.83
C GLN A 382 41.83 15.73 26.26
N LEU A 383 42.15 17.01 26.43
CA LEU A 383 41.41 18.11 25.81
C LEU A 383 41.46 18.01 24.28
N THR A 384 42.65 17.76 23.70
CA THR A 384 42.82 17.58 22.25
C THR A 384 41.98 16.41 21.73
N SER A 385 41.93 15.30 22.47
CA SER A 385 41.08 14.15 22.15
C SER A 385 39.57 14.50 22.16
N GLN A 386 39.12 15.24 23.17
CA GLN A 386 37.72 15.67 23.29
C GLN A 386 37.33 16.72 22.24
N LEU A 387 38.24 17.63 21.88
CA LEU A 387 38.01 18.62 20.82
C LEU A 387 38.02 17.97 19.43
N ALA A 388 38.86 16.96 19.21
CA ALA A 388 38.87 16.19 17.97
C ALA A 388 37.55 15.45 17.73
N ARG A 389 36.88 14.99 18.79
CA ARG A 389 35.55 14.38 18.73
C ARG A 389 34.62 14.98 19.77
N PRO A 390 33.95 16.11 19.47
CA PRO A 390 33.10 16.79 20.43
C PRO A 390 31.96 15.89 20.87
N ALA A 391 31.69 15.89 22.18
CA ALA A 391 30.59 15.14 22.75
C ALA A 391 29.25 15.66 22.21
N ARG A 392 28.38 14.73 21.85
CA ARG A 392 27.02 15.01 21.37
C ARG A 392 26.02 14.38 22.32
N GLU A 393 24.80 14.92 22.30
CA GLU A 393 23.66 14.28 22.97
C GLU A 393 23.47 12.83 22.46
N SER A 394 22.87 11.98 23.30
CA SER A 394 22.52 10.62 22.87
C SER A 394 21.44 10.68 21.79
N PRO A 395 21.61 9.96 20.66
CA PRO A 395 20.62 9.94 19.60
C PRO A 395 19.35 9.22 20.04
N ILE A 396 18.20 9.73 19.58
CA ILE A 396 16.90 9.10 19.80
C ILE A 396 16.66 8.12 18.64
N ASN A 397 17.15 6.89 18.79
CA ASN A 397 17.07 5.84 17.76
C ASN A 397 16.04 4.75 18.07
N THR A 398 15.70 4.52 19.34
CA THR A 398 14.75 3.49 19.76
C THR A 398 13.45 4.09 20.30
N LEU A 399 12.37 3.31 20.25
CA LEU A 399 11.08 3.72 20.83
C LEU A 399 11.16 3.95 22.33
N GLY A 400 12.00 3.20 23.05
CA GLY A 400 12.20 3.38 24.49
C GLY A 400 12.87 4.71 24.82
N HIS A 401 13.89 5.11 24.04
CA HIS A 401 14.49 6.44 24.19
C HIS A 401 13.49 7.54 23.86
N LEU A 402 12.68 7.37 22.80
CA LEU A 402 11.64 8.32 22.47
C LEU A 402 10.59 8.44 23.58
N GLU A 403 10.13 7.33 24.14
CA GLU A 403 9.18 7.30 25.27
C GLU A 403 9.73 8.09 26.46
N HIS A 404 10.99 7.87 26.83
CA HIS A 404 11.63 8.59 27.93
C HIS A 404 11.75 10.10 27.66
N ARG A 405 12.17 10.49 26.46
CA ARG A 405 12.28 11.91 26.05
C ARG A 405 10.91 12.59 25.93
N MET A 406 9.88 11.84 25.56
CA MET A 406 8.52 12.32 25.63
C MET A 406 8.10 12.50 27.09
N ALA A 407 8.34 11.55 27.97
CA ALA A 407 7.95 11.69 29.38
C ALA A 407 8.65 12.88 30.08
N GLU A 408 9.98 12.98 29.99
CA GLU A 408 10.79 13.93 30.76
C GLU A 408 11.01 15.28 30.05
N ASP A 409 11.38 15.27 28.77
CA ASP A 409 11.93 16.46 28.08
C ASP A 409 10.89 17.27 27.28
N GLY A 410 9.64 16.81 27.29
CA GLY A 410 8.54 17.51 26.63
C GLY A 410 8.41 17.21 25.13
N TYR A 411 9.00 16.12 24.60
CA TYR A 411 8.89 15.80 23.18
C TYR A 411 7.44 15.46 22.78
N GLN A 412 7.08 15.79 21.54
CA GLN A 412 5.77 15.47 20.95
C GLN A 412 5.93 14.67 19.65
N LEU A 413 5.09 13.65 19.46
CA LEU A 413 5.06 12.81 18.27
C LEU A 413 4.07 13.39 17.26
N LEU A 414 4.45 13.44 15.98
CA LEU A 414 3.62 13.82 14.85
C LEU A 414 3.39 12.60 13.96
N VAL A 415 2.16 12.44 13.47
CA VAL A 415 1.81 11.37 12.54
C VAL A 415 0.91 11.91 11.43
N GLU A 416 1.08 11.40 10.22
CA GLU A 416 0.21 11.73 9.09
C GLU A 416 -1.23 11.32 9.43
N ARG A 417 -2.15 12.28 9.37
CA ARG A 417 -3.57 12.06 9.61
C ARG A 417 -4.09 11.00 8.64
N GLN A 418 -5.00 10.16 9.13
CA GLN A 418 -5.75 9.25 8.25
C GLN A 418 -4.83 8.27 7.46
N SER A 419 -3.64 8.02 7.99
CA SER A 419 -2.65 7.11 7.42
C SER A 419 -2.69 5.73 8.09
N ALA A 420 -2.06 4.74 7.45
CA ALA A 420 -1.84 3.42 8.06
C ALA A 420 -1.01 3.52 9.36
N PHE A 421 -0.15 4.54 9.49
CA PHE A 421 0.64 4.76 10.70
C PHE A 421 -0.21 5.32 11.84
N HIS A 422 -1.18 6.18 11.53
CA HIS A 422 -2.15 6.65 12.52
C HIS A 422 -3.01 5.49 13.03
N ALA A 423 -3.58 4.67 12.13
CA ALA A 423 -4.35 3.48 12.51
C ALA A 423 -3.51 2.49 13.33
N ALA A 424 -2.27 2.22 12.90
CA ALA A 424 -1.34 1.37 13.63
C ALA A 424 -1.03 1.93 15.03
N LEU A 425 -0.87 3.25 15.18
CA LEU A 425 -0.60 3.88 16.47
C LEU A 425 -1.80 3.75 17.42
N VAL A 426 -3.02 3.97 16.92
CA VAL A 426 -4.27 3.88 17.71
C VAL A 426 -4.58 2.44 18.14
N ASN A 427 -4.38 1.47 17.23
CA ASN A 427 -4.70 0.06 17.47
C ASN A 427 -3.52 -0.75 18.05
N SER A 428 -2.40 -0.08 18.36
CA SER A 428 -1.20 -0.75 18.86
C SER A 428 -1.30 -1.24 20.31
N THR A 429 -0.35 -2.08 20.69
CA THR A 429 -0.10 -2.50 22.07
C THR A 429 1.31 -2.12 22.51
N GLY A 430 1.60 -2.23 23.81
CA GLY A 430 2.95 -2.01 24.34
C GLY A 430 3.42 -0.55 24.26
N ILE A 431 4.65 -0.32 23.78
CA ILE A 431 5.30 1.00 23.76
C ILE A 431 4.53 1.99 22.88
N LEU A 432 4.12 1.58 21.67
CA LEU A 432 3.40 2.46 20.74
C LEU A 432 2.09 2.98 21.35
N GLN A 433 1.38 2.14 22.11
CA GLN A 433 0.15 2.56 22.78
C GLN A 433 0.40 3.56 23.91
N ARG A 434 1.56 3.45 24.60
CA ARG A 434 1.97 4.45 25.60
C ARG A 434 2.38 5.76 24.95
N LEU A 435 3.11 5.71 23.82
CA LEU A 435 3.42 6.90 23.03
C LEU A 435 2.13 7.59 22.53
N TYR A 436 1.13 6.83 22.07
CA TYR A 436 -0.15 7.38 21.66
C TYR A 436 -0.85 8.11 22.82
N ARG A 437 -0.90 7.50 24.01
CA ARG A 437 -1.47 8.12 25.22
C ARG A 437 -0.75 9.41 25.60
N LEU A 438 0.60 9.41 25.61
CA LEU A 438 1.41 10.60 25.92
C LEU A 438 1.17 11.72 24.91
N THR A 439 1.08 11.37 23.63
CA THR A 439 0.82 12.32 22.53
C THR A 439 -0.55 12.95 22.69
N ARG A 440 -1.59 12.14 22.95
CA ARG A 440 -2.96 12.61 23.11
C ARG A 440 -3.17 13.47 24.35
N GLN A 441 -2.49 13.16 25.46
CA GLN A 441 -2.57 13.95 26.69
C GLN A 441 -2.00 15.37 26.54
N ARG A 442 -1.01 15.55 25.67
CA ARG A 442 -0.31 16.83 25.49
C ARG A 442 -0.80 17.63 24.29
N SER A 443 -1.43 16.97 23.34
CA SER A 443 -1.95 17.63 22.15
C SER A 443 -3.25 18.37 22.46
N VAL A 444 -3.31 19.64 22.08
CA VAL A 444 -4.55 20.42 22.05
C VAL A 444 -5.20 20.24 20.67
N ASN A 445 -6.48 19.87 20.63
CA ASN A 445 -7.26 19.68 19.39
C ASN A 445 -6.58 18.80 18.33
N ASP A 446 -5.97 17.68 18.74
CA ASP A 446 -5.29 16.75 17.83
C ASP A 446 -4.19 17.37 16.95
N SER A 447 -3.53 18.44 17.42
CA SER A 447 -2.33 19.06 16.83
C SER A 447 -1.18 18.11 16.45
N PHE A 448 -1.19 16.87 16.96
CA PHE A 448 -0.22 15.84 16.58
C PHE A 448 -0.47 15.23 15.19
N LEU A 449 -1.64 15.48 14.59
CA LEU A 449 -2.00 14.99 13.27
C LEU A 449 -1.60 16.02 12.20
N VAL A 450 -0.67 15.65 11.32
CA VAL A 450 -0.23 16.48 10.19
C VAL A 450 -0.89 16.04 8.89
N GLY A 451 -1.05 16.95 7.92
CA GLY A 451 -1.65 16.65 6.63
C GLY A 451 -0.78 15.76 5.73
N SER A 452 0.55 15.83 5.89
CA SER A 452 1.52 14.98 5.19
C SER A 452 2.79 14.76 6.01
N VAL A 453 3.56 13.73 5.68
CA VAL A 453 4.90 13.51 6.29
C VAL A 453 5.84 14.68 5.98
N GLU A 454 5.73 15.30 4.80
CA GLU A 454 6.53 16.47 4.42
C GLU A 454 6.25 17.67 5.33
N GLU A 455 4.98 17.92 5.65
CA GLU A 455 4.58 18.95 6.61
C GLU A 455 5.17 18.68 8.00
N GLY A 456 5.10 17.43 8.49
CA GLY A 456 5.72 17.05 9.76
C GLY A 456 7.23 17.31 9.79
N ILE A 457 7.94 17.05 8.69
CA ILE A 457 9.38 17.32 8.57
C ILE A 457 9.69 18.83 8.58
N ARG A 458 8.80 19.68 8.02
CA ARG A 458 8.91 21.14 8.11
C ARG A 458 8.68 21.65 9.54
N VAL A 459 7.72 21.10 10.27
CA VAL A 459 7.53 21.43 11.70
C VAL A 459 8.80 21.08 12.49
N LEU A 460 9.39 19.91 12.22
CA LEU A 460 10.64 19.48 12.83
C LEU A 460 11.86 20.38 12.50
N GLN A 461 11.82 21.14 11.40
CA GLN A 461 12.85 22.15 11.11
C GLN A 461 12.77 23.36 12.05
N GLY A 462 11.54 23.76 12.39
CA GLY A 462 11.30 24.91 13.25
C GLY A 462 11.53 24.59 14.72
N ASP A 463 11.04 23.44 15.18
CA ASP A 463 11.13 23.03 16.58
C ASP A 463 11.75 21.63 16.73
N PRO A 464 12.93 21.51 17.38
CA PRO A 464 13.62 20.24 17.57
C PRO A 464 12.94 19.29 18.58
N LYS A 465 11.90 19.73 19.31
CA LYS A 465 11.17 18.91 20.29
C LYS A 465 10.10 18.00 19.67
N PHE A 466 9.98 17.97 18.34
CA PHE A 466 9.07 17.06 17.66
C PHE A 466 9.76 15.78 17.20
N ALA A 467 8.97 14.73 17.00
CA ALA A 467 9.37 13.51 16.31
C ALA A 467 8.30 13.19 15.25
N VAL A 468 8.69 12.82 14.03
CA VAL A 468 7.74 12.48 12.95
C VAL A 468 7.72 10.98 12.74
N PHE A 469 6.57 10.33 12.87
CA PHE A 469 6.37 8.89 12.69
C PHE A 469 5.78 8.58 11.30
N GLY A 470 6.34 7.60 10.60
CA GLY A 470 5.89 7.24 9.26
C GLY A 470 6.72 6.14 8.58
N GLY A 471 6.56 6.03 7.26
CA GLY A 471 7.30 5.07 6.44
C GLY A 471 8.77 5.45 6.34
N ARG A 472 9.66 4.49 6.59
CA ARG A 472 11.10 4.75 6.67
C ARG A 472 11.64 5.31 5.38
N GLU A 473 11.26 4.76 4.22
CA GLU A 473 11.74 5.28 2.93
C GLU A 473 11.23 6.71 2.65
N THR A 474 9.99 7.00 3.04
CA THR A 474 9.41 8.35 2.92
C THR A 474 10.18 9.34 3.81
N LEU A 475 10.45 8.95 5.06
CA LEU A 475 11.22 9.75 6.01
C LEU A 475 12.68 9.91 5.56
N TYR A 476 13.30 8.85 5.06
CA TYR A 476 14.66 8.87 4.53
C TYR A 476 14.78 9.84 3.36
N PHE A 477 13.87 9.76 2.38
CA PHE A 477 13.84 10.68 1.25
C PHE A 477 13.70 12.14 1.71
N ASN A 478 12.74 12.42 2.59
CA ASN A 478 12.50 13.78 3.08
C ASN A 478 13.69 14.33 3.89
N THR A 479 14.28 13.53 4.78
CA THR A 479 15.46 13.96 5.55
C THR A 479 16.68 14.24 4.66
N LYS A 480 16.85 13.50 3.55
CA LYS A 480 17.87 13.81 2.54
C LYS A 480 17.57 15.12 1.81
N ARG A 481 16.33 15.30 1.34
CA ARG A 481 15.87 16.50 0.62
C ARG A 481 16.03 17.78 1.45
N TYR A 482 15.74 17.70 2.75
CA TYR A 482 15.75 18.85 3.66
C TYR A 482 17.05 19.04 4.46
N GLY A 483 18.07 18.25 4.18
CA GLY A 483 19.39 18.35 4.80
C GLY A 483 19.70 17.22 5.77
N ALA A 484 20.39 16.19 5.26
CA ALA A 484 20.66 14.93 5.95
C ALA A 484 21.34 15.06 7.32
N LYS A 485 22.12 16.12 7.56
CA LYS A 485 22.87 16.33 8.82
C LYS A 485 22.01 16.88 9.96
N ARG A 486 20.81 17.38 9.66
CA ARG A 486 19.89 18.02 10.64
C ARG A 486 18.98 17.02 11.34
N TYR A 487 18.89 15.81 10.83
CA TYR A 487 17.92 14.82 11.28
C TYR A 487 18.58 13.52 11.72
N GLN A 488 17.94 12.83 12.64
CA GLN A 488 18.28 11.48 13.07
C GLN A 488 17.08 10.58 12.76
N LEU A 489 17.29 9.61 11.87
CA LEU A 489 16.33 8.55 11.58
C LEU A 489 16.48 7.43 12.60
N SER A 490 15.36 6.91 13.10
CA SER A 490 15.32 5.81 14.06
C SER A 490 15.77 4.49 13.44
N GLU A 491 15.90 3.46 14.29
CA GLU A 491 15.98 2.08 13.83
C GLU A 491 14.66 1.63 13.19
N LYS A 492 14.71 0.51 12.46
CA LYS A 492 13.52 -0.12 11.87
C LYS A 492 12.63 -0.64 13.00
N LEU A 493 11.35 -0.31 12.96
CA LEU A 493 10.41 -0.68 14.03
C LEU A 493 9.68 -1.98 13.70
N TYR A 494 8.92 -1.98 12.61
CA TYR A 494 8.24 -3.16 12.10
C TYR A 494 8.19 -3.12 10.57
N THR A 495 8.15 -4.29 9.94
CA THR A 495 8.08 -4.45 8.48
C THR A 495 6.68 -4.16 7.98
N ARG A 496 6.59 -3.54 6.81
CA ARG A 496 5.38 -3.14 6.12
C ARG A 496 5.51 -3.51 4.65
N TYR A 497 4.41 -3.94 4.05
CA TYR A 497 4.35 -4.15 2.61
C TYR A 497 3.39 -3.16 1.98
N SER A 498 3.77 -2.67 0.80
CA SER A 498 2.91 -1.90 -0.09
C SER A 498 2.67 -2.70 -1.37
N ALA A 499 1.47 -2.59 -1.93
CA ALA A 499 1.03 -3.30 -3.13
C ALA A 499 0.08 -2.43 -3.96
N VAL A 500 -0.24 -2.87 -5.18
CA VAL A 500 -1.32 -2.29 -5.98
C VAL A 500 -2.64 -2.73 -5.37
N ALA A 501 -3.53 -1.78 -5.08
CA ALA A 501 -4.90 -2.08 -4.66
C ALA A 501 -5.80 -2.19 -5.89
N VAL A 502 -6.64 -3.21 -5.91
CA VAL A 502 -7.66 -3.45 -6.94
C VAL A 502 -9.02 -3.73 -6.31
N GLN A 503 -10.08 -3.66 -7.10
CA GLN A 503 -11.43 -4.01 -6.64
C GLN A 503 -11.50 -5.49 -6.19
N ILE A 504 -12.35 -5.79 -5.22
CA ILE A 504 -12.62 -7.17 -4.81
C ILE A 504 -13.14 -7.95 -6.02
N GLY A 505 -12.57 -9.14 -6.25
CA GLY A 505 -12.90 -9.99 -7.39
C GLY A 505 -12.31 -9.53 -8.71
N CYS A 506 -11.36 -8.60 -8.73
CA CYS A 506 -10.74 -8.07 -9.95
C CYS A 506 -10.22 -9.18 -10.88
N PRO A 507 -10.66 -9.26 -12.15
CA PRO A 507 -10.39 -10.41 -13.02
C PRO A 507 -8.96 -10.43 -13.61
N PHE A 508 -8.24 -9.30 -13.56
CA PHE A 508 -6.88 -9.17 -14.06
C PHE A 508 -5.81 -9.16 -12.95
N LEU A 509 -6.19 -9.47 -11.69
CA LEU A 509 -5.25 -9.50 -10.57
C LEU A 509 -4.10 -10.48 -10.79
N ASP A 510 -4.37 -11.67 -11.33
CA ASP A 510 -3.33 -12.67 -11.59
C ASP A 510 -2.38 -12.20 -12.70
N SER A 511 -2.92 -11.63 -13.79
CA SER A 511 -2.11 -11.03 -14.86
C SER A 511 -1.26 -9.85 -14.36
N LEU A 512 -1.78 -9.08 -13.41
CA LEU A 512 -1.05 -7.98 -12.77
C LEU A 512 0.08 -8.49 -11.87
N ASN A 513 -0.08 -9.65 -11.24
CA ASN A 513 0.95 -10.27 -10.41
C ASN A 513 2.07 -10.93 -11.23
N ASP A 514 1.76 -11.38 -12.44
CA ASP A 514 2.73 -11.97 -13.38
C ASP A 514 3.66 -10.92 -14.02
N VAL A 515 3.24 -9.65 -14.02
CA VAL A 515 3.98 -8.48 -14.52
C VAL A 515 4.86 -7.90 -13.42
#